data_AF-A0A2H9P5W6-F1
#
_entry.id   AF-A0A2H9P5W6-F1
#
_cell.length_a   1.000
_cell.length_b   1.000
_cell.length_c   1.000
_cell.angle_alpha   90.00
_cell.angle_beta   90.00
_cell.angle_gamma   90.00
#
_symmetry.space_group_name_H-M   'P 1'
#
loop_
_entity.id
_entity.type
_entity.pdbx_description
1 polymer ?
#
loop_
_entity_poly.entity_id
_entity_poly.type
_entity_poly.pdbx_seq_one_letter_code
_entity_poly.pdbx_strand_id
1 'polypeptide(L)'
;YSIWDRVVNDLGGPTTSFKATDFCIVSAPIRFKGSLKRNRRVIEVTEVKKHWTEDPGKENGFLNWSLFDANNDSLEFFEDAVKKDSEWLRRVQRNRGLSYEDVWAEIKARAETKQFLVDTKRQLGLPELLEAEYSVRAHTKYLLLSEKSREATGKTDHAPVLVEWKKWVLENLVKEINQKKLNQAE
;
A
#
# COMPACT_ATOMS: atom_id res chain seq x y z
N TYR A 1 -21.06 12.69 8.74
CA TYR A 1 -21.42 12.23 7.39
C TYR A 1 -20.32 11.31 6.90
N SER A 2 -20.54 10.01 7.03
CA SER A 2 -19.58 8.96 6.75
C SER A 2 -19.62 8.52 5.28
N ILE A 3 -18.71 7.65 4.86
CA ILE A 3 -18.77 7.07 3.51
C ILE A 3 -19.98 6.14 3.32
N TRP A 4 -20.46 5.51 4.39
CA TRP A 4 -21.66 4.69 4.37
C TRP A 4 -22.90 5.53 4.09
N ASP A 5 -23.04 6.71 4.72
CA ASP A 5 -24.16 7.61 4.44
C ASP A 5 -24.24 7.96 2.95
N ARG A 6 -23.10 8.24 2.32
CA ARG A 6 -23.04 8.55 0.88
C ARG A 6 -23.39 7.36 0.00
N VAL A 7 -22.88 6.17 0.31
CA VAL A 7 -23.04 5.01 -0.57
C VAL A 7 -24.40 4.35 -0.39
N VAL A 8 -24.87 4.24 0.85
CA VAL A 8 -26.09 3.50 1.19
C VAL A 8 -27.29 4.45 1.23
N ASN A 9 -27.20 5.55 1.97
CA ASN A 9 -28.36 6.44 2.14
C ASN A 9 -28.57 7.36 0.93
N ASP A 10 -27.50 7.97 0.38
CA ASP A 10 -27.64 8.91 -0.74
C ASP A 10 -27.77 8.20 -2.10
N LEU A 11 -26.89 7.22 -2.37
CA LEU A 11 -26.86 6.51 -3.64
C LEU A 11 -27.80 5.29 -3.68
N GLY A 12 -28.40 4.91 -2.55
CA GLY A 12 -29.33 3.78 -2.45
C GLY A 12 -28.65 2.40 -2.57
N GLY A 13 -27.34 2.32 -2.32
CA GLY A 13 -26.61 1.06 -2.35
C GLY A 13 -27.07 0.11 -1.22
N PRO A 14 -27.13 -1.22 -1.43
CA PRO A 14 -27.55 -2.14 -0.38
C PRO A 14 -26.55 -2.15 0.80
N THR A 15 -27.08 -2.08 2.03
CA THR A 15 -26.28 -2.19 3.27
C THR A 15 -25.44 -3.47 3.31
N THR A 16 -25.99 -4.59 2.82
CA THR A 16 -25.30 -5.88 2.75
C THR A 16 -24.08 -5.85 1.82
N SER A 17 -24.18 -5.16 0.68
CA SER A 17 -23.07 -4.97 -0.25
C SER A 17 -21.98 -4.10 0.36
N PHE A 18 -22.36 -3.02 1.06
CA PHE A 18 -21.38 -2.20 1.77
C PHE A 18 -20.66 -3.00 2.87
N LYS A 19 -21.41 -3.76 3.68
CA LYS A 19 -20.86 -4.65 4.71
C LYS A 19 -19.91 -5.73 4.17
N ALA A 20 -20.12 -6.18 2.94
CA ALA A 20 -19.22 -7.12 2.27
C ALA A 20 -17.86 -6.50 1.89
N THR A 21 -17.77 -5.17 1.73
CA THR A 21 -16.52 -4.47 1.41
C THR A 21 -15.54 -4.56 2.56
N ASP A 22 -14.24 -4.78 2.30
CA ASP A 22 -13.22 -4.86 3.36
C ASP A 22 -12.64 -3.48 3.72
N PHE A 23 -12.43 -2.60 2.73
CA PHE A 23 -11.83 -1.28 2.94
C PHE A 23 -12.51 -0.18 2.13
N CYS A 24 -12.53 1.02 2.71
CA CYS A 24 -12.84 2.27 2.04
C CYS A 24 -11.59 3.15 2.04
N ILE A 25 -11.15 3.59 0.85
CA ILE A 25 -10.03 4.50 0.68
C ILE A 25 -10.58 5.80 0.12
N VAL A 26 -10.45 6.89 0.87
CA VAL A 26 -10.96 8.20 0.48
C VAL A 26 -9.82 9.05 0.00
N SER A 27 -9.96 9.62 -1.21
CA SER A 27 -9.05 10.60 -1.76
C SER A 27 -9.77 11.91 -2.05
N ALA A 28 -9.17 13.02 -1.64
CA ALA A 28 -9.78 14.35 -1.81
C ALA A 28 -8.74 15.39 -2.26
N PRO A 29 -9.18 16.46 -2.96
CA PRO A 29 -8.35 17.63 -3.20
C PRO A 29 -8.18 18.45 -1.91
N ILE A 30 -6.94 18.58 -1.44
CA ILE A 30 -6.59 19.41 -0.29
C ILE A 30 -6.10 20.78 -0.75
N ARG A 31 -6.59 21.82 -0.08
CA ARG A 31 -6.14 23.20 -0.20
C ARG A 31 -5.29 23.56 1.02
N PHE A 32 -3.97 23.41 0.90
CA PHE A 32 -3.06 23.71 2.00
C PHE A 32 -3.12 25.19 2.37
N LYS A 33 -3.27 25.48 3.67
CA LYS A 33 -3.28 26.85 4.23
C LYS A 33 -4.25 27.81 3.50
N GLY A 34 -5.36 27.29 2.97
CA GLY A 34 -6.34 28.08 2.21
C GLY A 34 -5.92 28.42 0.76
N SER A 35 -4.85 27.82 0.24
CA SER A 35 -4.39 28.05 -1.14
C SER A 35 -5.48 27.72 -2.18
N LEU A 36 -5.46 28.45 -3.30
CA LEU A 36 -6.29 28.13 -4.47
C LEU A 36 -5.87 26.79 -5.12
N LYS A 37 -4.58 26.44 -5.03
CA LYS A 37 -4.04 25.21 -5.60
C LYS A 37 -4.57 24.00 -4.83
N ARG A 38 -5.15 23.06 -5.58
CA ARG A 38 -5.64 21.78 -5.06
C ARG A 38 -4.60 20.70 -5.31
N ASN A 39 -4.27 19.93 -4.28
CA ASN A 39 -3.42 18.75 -4.41
C ASN A 39 -4.22 17.52 -3.96
N ARG A 40 -4.27 16.46 -4.76
CA ARG A 40 -4.96 15.23 -4.36
C ARG A 40 -4.14 14.51 -3.30
N ARG A 41 -4.81 14.05 -2.25
CA ARG A 41 -4.25 13.21 -1.18
C ARG A 41 -5.21 12.08 -0.88
N VAL A 42 -4.68 10.92 -0.50
CA VAL A 42 -5.44 9.95 0.29
C VAL A 42 -5.63 10.57 1.66
N ILE A 43 -6.87 10.68 2.11
CA ILE A 43 -7.21 11.36 3.37
C ILE A 43 -7.59 10.39 4.48
N GLU A 44 -8.06 9.21 4.09
CA GLU A 44 -8.57 8.22 5.02
C GLU A 44 -8.46 6.82 4.39
N VAL A 45 -8.01 5.86 5.20
CA VAL A 45 -8.06 4.42 4.89
C VAL A 45 -8.78 3.75 6.05
N THR A 46 -9.95 3.20 5.77
CA THR A 46 -10.86 2.63 6.78
C THR A 46 -11.17 1.19 6.44
N GLU A 47 -10.94 0.28 7.39
CA GLU A 47 -11.45 -1.09 7.36
C GLU A 47 -12.94 -1.10 7.76
N VAL A 48 -13.75 -1.83 7.01
CA VAL A 48 -15.16 -2.06 7.32
C VAL A 48 -15.30 -3.42 8.01
N LYS A 49 -15.52 -3.36 9.33
CA LYS A 49 -15.73 -4.53 10.19
C LYS A 49 -17.03 -5.24 9.86
N LYS A 50 -17.18 -6.48 10.34
CA LYS A 50 -18.34 -7.32 9.99
C LYS A 50 -19.41 -7.41 11.08
N HIS A 51 -19.14 -6.87 12.27
CA HIS A 51 -20.04 -6.93 13.43
C HIS A 51 -20.82 -5.62 13.64
N TRP A 52 -21.70 -5.30 12.69
CA TRP A 52 -22.68 -4.20 12.77
C TRP A 52 -23.92 -4.53 11.93
N THR A 53 -25.06 -3.89 12.18
CA THR A 53 -26.35 -4.27 11.56
C THR A 53 -26.98 -3.14 10.76
N GLU A 54 -27.16 -1.98 11.38
CA GLU A 54 -27.92 -0.86 10.82
C GLU A 54 -27.00 0.31 10.46
N ASP A 55 -26.14 0.74 11.38
CA ASP A 55 -25.31 1.94 11.24
C ASP A 55 -23.87 1.63 11.70
N PRO A 56 -22.93 1.41 10.77
CA PRO A 56 -21.55 1.08 11.12
C PRO A 56 -20.84 2.22 11.87
N GLY A 57 -21.29 3.47 11.72
CA GLY A 57 -20.71 4.60 12.45
C GLY A 57 -21.06 4.55 13.94
N LYS A 58 -22.29 4.19 14.28
CA LYS A 58 -22.75 4.07 15.68
C LYS A 58 -22.35 2.75 16.33
N GLU A 59 -22.20 1.70 15.53
CA GLU A 59 -21.94 0.34 16.01
C GLU A 59 -20.44 -0.03 16.01
N ASN A 60 -19.52 0.94 15.88
CA ASN A 60 -18.08 0.69 15.76
C ASN A 60 -17.71 -0.27 14.61
N GLY A 61 -18.48 -0.21 13.51
CA GLY A 61 -18.29 -0.98 12.29
C GLY A 61 -17.12 -0.51 11.43
N PHE A 62 -16.38 0.52 11.84
CA PHE A 62 -15.21 1.04 11.15
C PHE A 62 -13.96 0.97 12.02
N LEU A 63 -12.82 0.76 11.35
CA LEU A 63 -11.50 0.92 11.93
C LEU A 63 -10.63 1.74 10.99
N ASN A 64 -10.24 2.93 11.43
CA ASN A 64 -9.34 3.77 10.65
C ASN A 64 -7.91 3.23 10.78
N TRP A 65 -7.33 2.83 9.65
CA TRP A 65 -5.93 2.45 9.54
C TRP A 65 -5.06 3.69 9.38
N SER A 66 -5.55 4.69 8.65
CA SER A 66 -4.81 5.91 8.42
C SER A 66 -5.69 7.13 8.25
N LEU A 67 -5.20 8.27 8.73
CA LEU A 67 -5.79 9.58 8.52
C LEU A 67 -4.72 10.57 8.09
N PHE A 68 -5.09 11.48 7.19
CA PHE A 68 -4.17 12.49 6.68
C PHE A 68 -4.12 13.72 7.59
N ASP A 69 -2.91 14.14 7.93
CA ASP A 69 -2.65 15.41 8.60
C ASP A 69 -2.21 16.48 7.58
N ALA A 70 -3.06 17.48 7.41
CA ALA A 70 -2.79 18.59 6.50
C ALA A 70 -1.68 19.53 6.98
N ASN A 71 -1.33 19.52 8.28
CA ASN A 71 -0.24 20.33 8.82
C ASN A 71 1.13 19.77 8.39
N ASN A 72 1.26 18.45 8.43
CA ASN A 72 2.49 17.73 8.14
C ASN A 72 2.56 17.19 6.69
N ASP A 73 1.48 17.34 5.90
CA ASP A 73 1.32 16.73 4.57
C ASP A 73 1.66 15.23 4.57
N SER A 74 1.16 14.53 5.59
CA SER A 74 1.48 13.12 5.86
C SER A 74 0.21 12.30 6.08
N LEU A 75 0.27 11.03 5.71
CA LEU A 75 -0.74 10.05 6.04
C LEU A 75 -0.27 9.30 7.29
N GLU A 76 -0.91 9.55 8.42
CA GLU A 76 -0.57 8.94 9.71
C GLU A 76 -1.17 7.54 9.78
N PHE A 77 -0.35 6.54 10.17
CA PHE A 77 -0.77 5.15 10.31
C PHE A 77 -0.96 4.77 11.78
N PHE A 78 -2.13 4.25 12.13
CA PHE A 78 -2.48 3.88 13.52
C PHE A 78 -2.11 2.43 13.82
N GLU A 79 -0.81 2.13 13.88
CA GLU A 79 -0.29 0.76 14.05
C GLU A 79 -0.92 0.05 15.26
N ASP A 80 -0.96 0.69 16.43
CA ASP A 80 -1.50 0.08 17.65
C ASP A 80 -2.98 -0.31 17.51
N ALA A 81 -3.79 0.56 16.90
CA ALA A 81 -5.20 0.30 16.66
C ALA A 81 -5.39 -0.82 15.63
N VAL A 82 -4.59 -0.83 14.56
CA VAL A 82 -4.63 -1.89 13.54
C VAL A 82 -4.22 -3.23 14.14
N LYS A 83 -3.11 -3.27 14.89
CA LYS A 83 -2.63 -4.49 15.56
C LYS A 83 -3.66 -5.04 16.55
N LYS A 84 -4.33 -4.17 17.29
CA LYS A 84 -5.30 -4.55 18.32
C LYS A 84 -6.66 -4.93 17.74
N ASP A 85 -7.20 -4.16 16.79
CA ASP A 85 -8.64 -4.20 16.49
C ASP A 85 -8.97 -4.62 15.05
N SER A 86 -7.97 -4.87 14.18
CA SER A 86 -8.23 -5.29 12.79
C SER A 86 -8.68 -6.75 12.69
N GLU A 87 -9.89 -6.96 12.20
CA GLU A 87 -10.44 -8.30 11.89
C GLU A 87 -9.80 -8.83 10.60
N TRP A 88 -9.57 -7.93 9.64
CA TRP A 88 -8.93 -8.24 8.37
C TRP A 88 -7.51 -8.76 8.57
N LEU A 89 -6.70 -8.10 9.42
CA LEU A 89 -5.33 -8.52 9.70
C LEU A 89 -5.29 -9.90 10.34
N ARG A 90 -6.15 -10.16 11.34
CA ARG A 90 -6.29 -11.48 11.96
C ARG A 90 -6.68 -12.55 10.95
N ARG A 91 -7.57 -12.22 10.00
CA ARG A 91 -7.96 -13.11 8.91
C ARG A 91 -6.78 -13.43 8.00
N VAL A 92 -5.95 -12.46 7.66
CA VAL A 92 -4.72 -12.66 6.87
C VAL A 92 -3.72 -13.55 7.59
N GLN A 93 -3.46 -13.28 8.88
CA GLN A 93 -2.57 -14.10 9.71
C GLN A 93 -3.03 -15.57 9.73
N ARG A 94 -4.31 -15.80 9.99
CA ARG A 94 -4.90 -17.15 10.01
C ARG A 94 -4.83 -17.84 8.65
N ASN A 95 -5.23 -17.15 7.57
CA ASN A 95 -5.28 -17.74 6.23
C ASN A 95 -3.89 -18.07 5.68
N ARG A 96 -2.85 -17.37 6.14
CA ARG A 96 -1.47 -17.55 5.68
C ARG A 96 -0.59 -18.32 6.68
N GLY A 97 -1.09 -18.60 7.89
CA GLY A 97 -0.31 -19.23 8.96
C GLY A 97 0.87 -18.36 9.44
N LEU A 98 0.69 -17.04 9.50
CA LEU A 98 1.76 -16.08 9.82
C LEU A 98 1.53 -15.35 11.14
N SER A 99 2.60 -15.02 11.85
CA SER A 99 2.55 -14.11 13.01
C SER A 99 2.32 -12.66 12.58
N TYR A 100 2.07 -11.76 13.55
CA TYR A 100 1.95 -10.32 13.24
C TYR A 100 3.29 -9.81 12.71
N GLU A 101 4.37 -10.25 13.35
CA GLU A 101 5.74 -9.88 13.05
C GLU A 101 6.12 -10.29 11.63
N ASP A 102 5.70 -11.48 11.17
CA ASP A 102 5.92 -11.91 9.78
C ASP A 102 5.17 -11.04 8.77
N VAL A 103 3.88 -10.75 9.04
CA VAL A 103 3.08 -9.88 8.16
C VAL A 103 3.65 -8.46 8.12
N TRP A 104 4.08 -7.95 9.27
CA TRP A 104 4.67 -6.61 9.38
C TRP A 104 6.03 -6.52 8.70
N ALA A 105 6.87 -7.55 8.82
CA ALA A 105 8.13 -7.63 8.10
C ALA A 105 7.92 -7.61 6.58
N GLU A 106 6.91 -8.33 6.09
CA GLU A 106 6.57 -8.32 4.66
C GLU A 106 6.04 -6.95 4.20
N ILE A 107 5.18 -6.29 4.99
CA ILE A 107 4.69 -4.93 4.71
C ILE A 107 5.87 -3.96 4.59
N LYS A 108 6.79 -3.97 5.55
CA LYS A 108 7.98 -3.11 5.54
C LYS A 108 8.87 -3.39 4.33
N ALA A 109 9.11 -4.66 4.02
CA ALA A 109 9.94 -5.03 2.88
C ALA A 109 9.32 -4.57 1.56
N ARG A 110 8.00 -4.73 1.37
CA ARG A 110 7.29 -4.21 0.21
C ARG A 110 7.34 -2.68 0.14
N ALA A 111 7.17 -1.99 1.26
CA ALA A 111 7.32 -0.53 1.32
C ALA A 111 8.74 -0.10 0.88
N GLU A 112 9.77 -0.79 1.35
CA GLU A 112 11.16 -0.54 0.98
C GLU A 112 11.43 -0.75 -0.51
N THR A 113 10.84 -1.78 -1.14
CA THR A 113 10.97 -1.95 -2.60
C THR A 113 10.41 -0.74 -3.36
N LYS A 114 9.24 -0.22 -2.95
CA LYS A 114 8.62 0.94 -3.61
C LYS A 114 9.43 2.21 -3.37
N GLN A 115 9.89 2.42 -2.14
CA GLN A 115 10.73 3.55 -1.77
C GLN A 115 12.02 3.57 -2.59
N PHE A 116 12.70 2.41 -2.70
CA PHE A 116 13.93 2.28 -3.48
C PHE A 116 13.73 2.64 -4.95
N LEU A 117 12.62 2.22 -5.59
CA LEU A 117 12.34 2.60 -6.99
C LEU A 117 12.13 4.10 -7.14
N VAL A 118 11.41 4.73 -6.21
CA VAL A 118 11.16 6.18 -6.21
C VAL A 118 12.47 6.96 -6.05
N ASP A 119 13.32 6.54 -5.10
CA ASP A 119 14.60 7.19 -4.84
C ASP A 119 15.58 6.99 -5.99
N THR A 120 15.64 5.78 -6.56
CA THR A 120 16.46 5.48 -7.75
C THR A 120 16.02 6.33 -8.94
N LYS A 121 14.71 6.45 -9.20
CA LYS A 121 14.18 7.36 -10.22
C LYS A 121 14.68 8.77 -10.01
N ARG A 122 14.55 9.30 -8.78
CA ARG A 122 14.90 10.69 -8.45
C ARG A 122 16.40 10.94 -8.61
N GLN A 123 17.21 10.02 -8.11
CA GLN A 123 18.67 10.11 -8.16
C GLN A 123 19.21 10.05 -9.59
N LEU A 124 18.63 9.21 -10.45
CA LEU A 124 19.13 8.96 -11.80
C LEU A 124 18.35 9.70 -12.89
N GLY A 125 17.27 10.41 -12.55
CA GLY A 125 16.41 11.08 -13.52
C GLY A 125 15.68 10.12 -14.47
N LEU A 126 15.27 8.94 -13.97
CA LEU A 126 14.64 7.87 -14.76
C LEU A 126 13.15 7.68 -14.42
N PRO A 127 12.25 8.56 -14.90
CA PRO A 127 10.81 8.43 -14.63
C PRO A 127 10.24 7.10 -15.12
N GLU A 128 10.79 6.55 -16.21
CA GLU A 128 10.37 5.28 -16.82
C GLU A 128 10.46 4.11 -15.85
N LEU A 129 11.37 4.17 -14.86
CA LEU A 129 11.51 3.11 -13.85
C LEU A 129 10.22 2.86 -13.04
N LEU A 130 9.35 3.87 -12.94
CA LEU A 130 8.06 3.75 -12.25
C LEU A 130 6.90 3.32 -13.16
N GLU A 131 7.13 3.23 -14.47
CA GLU A 131 6.12 2.75 -15.41
C GLU A 131 5.81 1.27 -15.19
N ALA A 132 4.63 0.84 -15.66
CA ALA A 132 4.15 -0.52 -15.46
C ALA A 132 5.15 -1.58 -15.95
N GLU A 133 5.80 -1.34 -17.10
CA GLU A 133 6.81 -2.24 -17.67
C GLU A 133 7.89 -2.62 -16.66
N TYR A 134 8.42 -1.66 -15.92
CA TYR A 134 9.53 -1.86 -14.98
C TYR A 134 9.06 -2.20 -13.57
N SER A 135 8.02 -1.51 -13.08
CA SER A 135 7.51 -1.70 -11.73
C SER A 135 6.88 -3.08 -11.50
N VAL A 136 6.24 -3.67 -12.52
CA VAL A 136 5.73 -5.05 -12.46
C VAL A 136 6.88 -6.05 -12.40
N ARG A 137 7.87 -5.92 -13.28
CA ARG A 137 9.06 -6.80 -13.29
C ARG A 137 9.83 -6.73 -11.98
N ALA A 138 9.99 -5.54 -11.42
CA ALA A 138 10.60 -5.33 -10.12
C ALA A 138 9.83 -6.06 -9.02
N HIS A 139 8.49 -5.94 -8.99
CA HIS A 139 7.67 -6.65 -8.01
C HIS A 139 7.77 -8.19 -8.18
N THR A 140 7.64 -8.70 -9.40
CA THR A 140 7.76 -10.14 -9.70
C THR A 140 9.11 -10.68 -9.25
N LYS A 141 10.21 -9.97 -9.50
CA LYS A 141 11.53 -10.39 -9.05
C LYS A 141 11.62 -10.52 -7.53
N TYR A 142 11.06 -9.57 -6.78
CA TYR A 142 11.04 -9.62 -5.32
C TYR A 142 10.28 -10.86 -4.81
N LEU A 143 9.14 -11.19 -5.43
CA LEU A 143 8.38 -12.39 -5.08
C LEU A 143 9.19 -13.67 -5.35
N LEU A 144 9.85 -13.76 -6.51
CA LEU A 144 10.68 -14.93 -6.86
C LEU A 144 11.84 -15.12 -5.89
N LEU A 145 12.51 -14.04 -5.46
CA LEU A 145 13.58 -14.13 -4.48
C LEU A 145 13.07 -14.49 -3.08
N SER A 146 11.90 -13.96 -2.72
CA SER A 146 11.21 -14.28 -1.48
C SER A 146 10.81 -15.76 -1.42
N GLU A 147 10.40 -16.34 -2.57
CA GLU A 147 10.09 -17.77 -2.70
C GLU A 147 11.32 -18.63 -2.48
N LYS A 148 12.41 -18.32 -3.17
CA LYS A 148 13.68 -19.05 -3.01
C LYS A 148 14.18 -19.02 -1.56
N SER A 149 14.07 -17.87 -0.88
CA SER A 149 14.42 -17.75 0.54
C SER A 149 13.54 -18.64 1.42
N ARG A 150 12.24 -18.71 1.11
CA ARG A 150 11.25 -19.52 1.83
C ARG A 150 11.47 -21.02 1.62
N GLU A 151 11.76 -21.46 0.41
CA GLU A 151 12.11 -22.85 0.11
C GLU A 151 13.38 -23.29 0.84
N ALA A 152 14.38 -22.42 0.94
CA ALA A 152 15.66 -22.73 1.57
C ALA A 152 15.61 -22.76 3.10
N THR A 153 14.81 -21.90 3.75
CA THR A 153 14.87 -21.67 5.21
C THR A 153 13.54 -21.87 5.93
N GLY A 154 12.46 -22.20 5.21
CA GLY A 154 11.10 -22.34 5.75
C GLY A 154 10.37 -21.01 6.00
N LYS A 155 11.07 -19.87 5.91
CA LYS A 155 10.52 -18.52 6.04
C LYS A 155 11.21 -17.56 5.08
N THR A 156 10.64 -16.40 4.82
CA THR A 156 11.32 -15.38 4.01
C THR A 156 12.16 -14.49 4.89
N ASP A 157 13.48 -14.48 4.67
CA ASP A 157 14.36 -13.47 5.24
C ASP A 157 14.43 -12.27 4.29
N HIS A 158 13.66 -11.23 4.60
CA HIS A 158 13.48 -10.10 3.68
C HIS A 158 14.74 -9.24 3.51
N ALA A 159 15.62 -9.15 4.52
CA ALA A 159 16.82 -8.31 4.45
C ALA A 159 17.80 -8.73 3.34
N PRO A 160 18.28 -10.00 3.28
CA PRO A 160 19.15 -10.45 2.19
C PRO A 160 18.41 -10.44 0.84
N VAL A 161 17.12 -10.77 0.82
CA VAL A 161 16.29 -10.70 -0.40
C VAL A 161 16.28 -9.28 -0.97
N LEU A 162 16.12 -8.26 -0.13
CA LEU A 162 16.13 -6.86 -0.55
C LEU A 162 17.49 -6.43 -1.08
N VAL A 163 18.60 -6.87 -0.48
CA VAL A 163 19.96 -6.58 -0.98
C VAL A 163 20.14 -7.14 -2.38
N GLU A 164 19.82 -8.42 -2.58
CA GLU A 164 19.92 -9.06 -3.91
C GLU A 164 18.97 -8.39 -4.92
N TRP A 165 17.75 -8.09 -4.50
CA TRP A 165 16.75 -7.44 -5.34
C TRP A 165 17.18 -6.04 -5.79
N LYS A 166 17.71 -5.20 -4.89
CA LYS A 166 18.21 -3.85 -5.23
C LYS A 166 19.33 -3.92 -6.26
N LYS A 167 20.28 -4.85 -6.07
CA LYS A 167 21.36 -5.10 -7.04
C LYS A 167 20.77 -5.48 -8.41
N TRP A 168 19.80 -6.40 -8.43
CA TRP A 168 19.15 -6.82 -9.66
C TRP A 168 18.45 -5.66 -10.38
N VAL A 169 17.73 -4.79 -9.66
CA VAL A 169 17.07 -3.60 -10.25
C VAL A 169 18.09 -2.70 -10.95
N LEU A 170 19.22 -2.41 -10.31
CA LEU A 170 20.27 -1.57 -10.88
C LEU A 170 20.95 -2.23 -12.09
N GLU A 171 21.22 -3.53 -12.02
CA GLU A 171 21.95 -4.24 -13.07
C GLU A 171 21.08 -4.59 -14.29
N ASN A 172 19.76 -4.66 -14.14
CA ASN A 172 18.86 -5.09 -15.20
C ASN A 172 17.97 -3.95 -15.66
N LEU A 173 17.12 -3.43 -14.78
CA LEU A 173 16.10 -2.44 -15.17
C LEU A 173 16.72 -1.09 -15.52
N VAL A 174 17.60 -0.57 -14.66
CA VAL A 174 18.25 0.72 -14.88
C VAL A 174 19.15 0.69 -16.12
N LYS A 175 19.96 -0.37 -16.28
CA LYS A 175 20.81 -0.54 -17.48
C LYS A 175 19.98 -0.61 -18.76
N GLU A 176 18.88 -1.37 -18.73
CA GLU A 176 17.99 -1.50 -19.89
C GLU A 176 17.36 -0.15 -20.29
N ILE A 177 16.88 0.63 -19.32
CA ILE A 177 16.33 1.97 -19.60
C ILE A 177 17.38 2.87 -20.25
N ASN A 178 18.59 2.90 -19.69
CA ASN A 178 19.67 3.72 -20.23
C ASN A 178 20.07 3.29 -21.65
N GLN A 179 20.14 1.99 -21.92
CA GLN A 179 20.43 1.49 -23.27
C GLN A 179 19.32 1.88 -24.26
N LYS A 180 18.04 1.76 -23.87
CA LYS A 180 16.92 2.20 -24.71
C LYS A 180 17.01 3.69 -25.03
N LYS A 181 17.39 4.53 -24.07
CA LYS A 181 17.57 5.98 -24.29
C LYS A 181 18.73 6.30 -25.23
N LEU A 182 19.85 5.59 -25.10
CA LEU A 182 20.99 5.75 -26.01
C LEU A 182 20.60 5.41 -27.46
N ASN A 183 19.93 4.27 -27.66
CA ASN A 183 19.49 3.82 -28.99
C ASN A 183 18.41 4.71 -29.62
N GLN A 184 17.72 5.54 -28.85
CA GLN A 184 16.72 6.50 -29.35
C GLN A 184 17.33 7.88 -29.67
N ALA A 185 18.57 8.13 -29.23
CA ALA A 185 19.30 9.36 -29.49
C ALA A 185 20.18 9.27 -30.75
N GLU A 186 20.40 8.06 -31.26
CA GLU A 186 21.04 7.74 -32.56
C GLU A 186 19.99 7.70 -33.69
#